data_AF-A0A3P6E3N5-F1
#
_entry.id   AF-A0A3P6E3N5-F1
#
_cell.length_a   1.000
_cell.length_b   1.000
_cell.length_c   1.000
_cell.angle_alpha   90.00
_cell.angle_beta   90.00
_cell.angle_gamma   90.00
#
_symmetry.space_group_name_H-M   'P 1'
#
loop_
_entity.id
_entity.type
_entity.pdbx_description
1 polymer ?
#
loop_
_entity_poly.entity_id
_entity_poly.type
_entity_poly.pdbx_seq_one_letter_code
_entity_poly.pdbx_strand_id
1 'polypeptide(L)'
;MSNRIRSRQSSSATRISDDQMIDLVGKLRQFLPEIRERRRSDKVSASKVLQDTCNYIRKLHREVDNLSDRLSLLLDSVDEDSQEAAVIRNLLM
;
A
#
# COMPACT_ATOMS: atom_id res chain seq x y z
N MET A 1 -41.30 35.25 18.10
CA MET A 1 -40.45 35.76 17.00
C MET A 1 -39.35 34.75 16.72
N SER A 2 -39.35 34.27 15.47
CA SER A 2 -38.46 33.40 14.70
C SER A 2 -37.25 32.71 15.36
N ASN A 3 -37.33 31.38 15.41
CA ASN A 3 -36.20 30.44 15.55
C ASN A 3 -35.23 30.59 14.37
N ARG A 4 -34.00 31.03 14.62
CA ARG A 4 -32.90 30.98 13.65
C ARG A 4 -32.07 29.72 13.90
N ILE A 5 -32.51 28.59 13.34
CA ILE A 5 -31.71 27.36 13.30
C ILE A 5 -30.63 27.56 12.22
N ARG A 6 -29.43 27.91 12.65
CA ARG A 6 -28.23 27.92 11.80
C ARG A 6 -27.72 26.49 11.72
N SER A 7 -28.23 25.72 10.77
CA SER A 7 -27.54 24.50 10.32
C SER A 7 -26.25 24.94 9.64
N ARG A 8 -25.17 25.03 10.41
CA ARG A 8 -23.82 25.05 9.85
C ARG A 8 -23.32 23.62 9.90
N GLN A 9 -23.34 22.99 8.73
CA GLN A 9 -22.44 21.90 8.37
C GLN A 9 -21.07 22.15 9.00
N SER A 10 -20.73 21.38 10.01
CA SER A 10 -19.35 21.00 10.25
C SER A 10 -19.31 19.51 10.06
N SER A 11 -19.19 19.10 8.79
CA SER A 11 -18.47 17.88 8.46
C SER A 11 -17.09 18.02 9.10
N SER A 12 -16.99 17.56 10.34
CA SER A 12 -15.75 17.41 11.08
C SER A 12 -14.94 16.37 10.30
N ALA A 13 -14.23 16.83 9.28
CA ALA A 13 -13.05 16.13 8.82
C ALA A 13 -12.20 15.96 10.07
N THR A 14 -12.15 14.73 10.57
CA THR A 14 -11.43 14.31 11.76
C THR A 14 -10.04 14.89 11.64
N ARG A 15 -9.74 15.97 12.39
CA ARG A 15 -8.45 16.63 12.28
C ARG A 15 -7.43 15.64 12.85
N ILE A 16 -6.64 15.06 11.96
CA ILE A 16 -5.52 14.20 12.33
C ILE A 16 -4.58 15.06 13.18
N SER A 17 -4.29 14.63 14.41
CA SER A 17 -3.34 15.33 15.28
C SER A 17 -1.90 15.12 14.79
N ASP A 18 -1.02 16.07 15.07
CA ASP A 18 0.40 15.97 14.69
C ASP A 18 1.06 14.70 15.26
N ASP A 19 0.70 14.29 16.47
CA ASP A 19 1.19 13.05 17.08
C ASP A 19 0.79 11.80 16.28
N GLN A 20 -0.43 11.77 15.76
CA GLN A 20 -0.92 10.68 14.90
C GLN A 20 -0.18 10.66 13.57
N MET A 21 0.15 11.83 13.03
CA MET A 21 0.97 11.97 11.82
C MET A 21 2.39 11.45 12.04
N ILE A 22 3.01 11.80 13.18
CA ILE A 22 4.36 11.34 13.54
C ILE A 22 4.40 9.83 13.73
N ASP A 23 3.44 9.24 14.45
CA ASP A 23 3.35 7.79 14.65
C ASP A 23 3.15 7.05 13.31
N LEU A 24 2.25 7.54 12.45
CA LEU A 24 2.03 6.97 11.13
C LEU A 24 3.32 6.99 10.29
N VAL A 25 3.98 8.15 10.20
CA VAL A 25 5.25 8.29 9.48
C VAL A 25 6.32 7.36 10.07
N GLY A 26 6.38 7.25 11.39
CA GLY A 26 7.28 6.34 12.10
C GLY A 26 7.09 4.89 11.69
N LYS A 27 5.84 4.42 11.62
CA LYS A 27 5.48 3.08 11.16
C LYS A 27 5.84 2.88 9.67
N LEU A 28 5.49 3.82 8.81
CA LEU A 28 5.76 3.73 7.37
C LEU A 28 7.26 3.60 7.05
N ARG A 29 8.13 4.30 7.79
CA ARG A 29 9.60 4.17 7.64
C ARG A 29 10.16 2.77 7.95
N GLN A 30 9.41 1.92 8.65
CA GLN A 30 9.83 0.54 8.95
C GLN A 30 9.57 -0.39 7.75
N PHE A 31 8.49 -0.14 7.02
CA PHE A 31 8.06 -0.97 5.90
C PHE A 31 8.68 -0.57 4.55
N LEU A 32 9.28 0.62 4.45
CA LEU A 32 9.87 1.07 3.20
C LEU A 32 11.33 0.60 3.02
N PRO A 33 11.61 -0.30 2.07
CA PRO A 33 12.98 -0.75 1.81
C PRO A 33 13.89 0.42 1.36
N GLU A 34 13.34 1.34 0.56
CA GLU A 34 14.04 2.52 0.04
C GLU A 34 14.44 3.54 1.12
N ILE A 35 13.70 3.59 2.23
CA ILE A 35 14.05 4.45 3.37
C ILE A 35 15.08 3.77 4.26
N ARG A 36 15.08 2.44 4.36
CA ARG A 36 16.07 1.67 5.14
C ARG A 36 17.49 1.95 4.66
N GLU A 37 17.72 2.04 3.35
CA GLU A 37 19.03 2.38 2.78
C GLU A 37 19.42 3.85 3.04
N ARG A 38 18.44 4.76 2.99
CA ARG A 38 18.66 6.20 3.19
C ARG A 38 18.68 6.63 4.66
N ARG A 39 18.51 5.73 5.63
CA ARG A 39 18.57 6.04 7.08
C ARG A 39 19.91 6.64 7.52
N ARG A 40 20.96 6.58 6.70
CA ARG A 40 22.23 7.28 6.96
C ARG A 40 22.19 8.79 6.69
N SER A 41 21.12 9.31 6.08
CA SER A 41 20.95 10.73 5.78
C SER A 41 19.84 11.33 6.66
N ASP A 42 20.23 12.09 7.66
CA ASP A 42 19.47 12.39 8.89
C ASP A 42 18.15 13.19 8.77
N LYS A 43 17.63 13.51 7.58
CA LYS A 43 16.43 14.35 7.45
C LYS A 43 15.56 14.01 6.23
N VAL A 44 14.81 12.92 6.30
CA VAL A 44 13.71 12.65 5.35
C VAL A 44 12.42 13.25 5.91
N SER A 45 11.79 14.17 5.16
CA SER A 45 10.54 14.82 5.58
C SER A 45 9.35 13.86 5.59
N ALA A 46 8.34 14.13 6.42
CA ALA A 46 7.10 13.33 6.46
C ALA A 46 6.43 13.21 5.09
N SER A 47 6.38 14.31 4.32
CA SER A 47 5.86 14.31 2.95
C SER A 47 6.62 13.35 2.03
N LYS A 48 7.95 13.28 2.16
CA LYS A 48 8.75 12.36 1.37
C LYS A 48 8.49 10.90 1.77
N VAL A 49 8.37 10.60 3.07
CA VAL A 49 8.01 9.27 3.55
C VAL A 49 6.65 8.84 2.99
N LEU A 50 5.65 9.71 3.03
CA LEU A 50 4.32 9.42 2.48
C LEU A 50 4.36 9.18 0.97
N GLN A 51 5.10 10.02 0.23
CA GLN A 51 5.27 9.84 -1.21
C GLN A 51 5.95 8.50 -1.55
N ASP A 52 7.04 8.17 -0.87
CA ASP A 52 7.76 6.91 -1.08
C ASP A 52 6.87 5.72 -0.69
N THR A 53 6.04 5.86 0.35
CA THR A 53 5.01 4.87 0.71
C THR A 53 4.05 4.62 -0.44
N CYS A 54 3.45 5.67 -1.01
CA CYS A 54 2.51 5.53 -2.12
C CYS A 54 3.17 4.92 -3.37
N ASN A 55 4.43 5.29 -3.63
CA ASN A 55 5.18 4.73 -4.75
C ASN A 55 5.47 3.24 -4.55
N TYR A 56 5.88 2.85 -3.35
CA TYR A 56 6.13 1.45 -3.02
C TYR A 56 4.87 0.60 -3.11
N ILE A 57 3.73 1.08 -2.60
CA ILE A 57 2.43 0.42 -2.76
C ILE A 57 2.11 0.22 -4.25
N ARG A 58 2.27 1.27 -5.08
CA ARG A 58 2.01 1.17 -6.52
C ARG A 58 2.94 0.18 -7.21
N LYS A 59 4.20 0.10 -6.77
CA LYS A 59 5.17 -0.87 -7.28
C LYS A 59 4.76 -2.30 -6.90
N LEU A 60 4.39 -2.55 -5.65
CA LEU A 60 3.91 -3.85 -5.18
C LEU A 60 2.68 -4.31 -5.97
N HIS A 61 1.70 -3.43 -6.18
CA HIS A 61 0.54 -3.77 -7.01
C HIS A 61 0.94 -4.21 -8.42
N ARG A 62 1.85 -3.48 -9.08
CA ARG A 62 2.37 -3.87 -10.40
C ARG A 62 3.13 -5.19 -10.40
N GLU A 63 3.91 -5.45 -9.35
CA GLU A 63 4.64 -6.71 -9.20
C GLU A 63 3.65 -7.88 -9.02
N VAL A 64 2.59 -7.69 -8.23
CA VAL A 64 1.51 -8.67 -8.08
C VAL A 64 0.77 -8.90 -9.39
N ASP A 65 0.37 -7.83 -10.10
CA ASP A 65 -0.32 -7.92 -11.39
C ASP A 65 0.54 -8.68 -12.42
N ASN A 66 1.83 -8.32 -12.54
CA ASN A 66 2.74 -8.98 -13.47
C ASN A 66 2.98 -10.46 -13.12
N LEU A 67 3.09 -10.77 -11.83
CA LEU A 67 3.24 -12.15 -11.38
C LEU A 67 1.97 -12.95 -11.69
N SER A 68 0.80 -12.36 -11.45
CA SER A 68 -0.50 -12.95 -11.78
C SER A 68 -0.60 -13.27 -13.27
N ASP A 69 -0.26 -12.31 -14.15
CA ASP A 69 -0.28 -12.52 -15.60
C ASP A 69 0.68 -13.63 -16.04
N ARG A 70 1.92 -13.62 -15.53
CA ARG A 70 2.91 -14.67 -15.85
C ARG A 70 2.46 -16.03 -15.38
N LEU A 71 1.81 -16.10 -14.22
CA LEU A 71 1.27 -17.33 -13.67
C LEU A 71 0.10 -17.85 -14.49
N SER A 72 -0.82 -16.99 -14.92
CA SER A 72 -1.91 -17.36 -15.83
C SER A 72 -1.37 -17.93 -17.14
N LEU A 73 -0.36 -17.27 -17.75
CA LEU A 73 0.29 -17.78 -18.97
C LEU A 73 0.98 -19.13 -18.75
N LEU A 74 1.63 -19.33 -17.59
CA LEU A 74 2.24 -20.60 -17.26
C LEU A 74 1.19 -21.70 -17.12
N LEU A 75 0.09 -21.43 -16.43
CA LEU A 75 -1.02 -22.38 -16.28
C LEU A 75 -1.66 -22.73 -17.62
N ASP A 76 -1.84 -21.75 -18.52
CA ASP A 76 -2.39 -21.99 -19.87
C ASP A 76 -1.43 -22.81 -20.76
N SER A 77 -0.12 -22.73 -20.50
CA SER A 77 0.91 -23.45 -21.27
C SER A 77 1.16 -24.88 -20.80
N VAL A 78 0.77 -25.20 -19.57
CA VAL A 78 0.97 -26.52 -18.97
C VAL A 78 -0.27 -27.36 -19.24
N ASP A 79 -0.07 -28.61 -19.67
CA ASP A 79 -1.16 -29.56 -19.84
C ASP A 79 -1.93 -29.73 -18.52
N GLU A 80 -3.26 -29.67 -18.59
CA GLU A 80 -4.12 -29.49 -17.43
C GLU A 80 -4.01 -30.67 -16.44
N ASP A 81 -3.63 -31.83 -16.97
CA ASP A 81 -3.42 -33.12 -16.30
C ASP A 81 -1.97 -33.37 -15.84
N SER A 82 -1.04 -32.43 -16.07
CA SER A 82 0.37 -32.60 -15.72
C SER A 82 0.64 -32.48 -14.21
N GLN A 83 1.67 -33.18 -13.72
CA GLN A 83 2.11 -33.08 -12.32
C GLN A 83 2.59 -31.66 -11.98
N GLU A 84 3.18 -30.95 -12.93
CA GLU A 84 3.62 -29.57 -12.80
C GLU A 84 2.43 -28.62 -12.58
N ALA A 85 1.33 -28.79 -13.33
CA ALA A 85 0.10 -28.03 -13.12
C ALA A 85 -0.48 -28.29 -11.72
N ALA A 86 -0.47 -29.54 -11.27
CA ALA A 86 -0.94 -29.90 -9.92
C ALA A 86 -0.09 -29.24 -8.81
N VAL A 87 1.23 -29.17 -8.97
CA VAL A 87 2.13 -28.48 -8.03
C VAL A 87 1.84 -26.98 -8.00
N ILE A 88 1.69 -26.33 -9.16
CA ILE A 88 1.39 -24.89 -9.23
C ILE A 88 0.04 -24.60 -8.57
N ARG A 89 -1.02 -25.39 -8.84
CA ARG A 89 -2.32 -25.24 -8.17
C ARG A 89 -2.23 -25.40 -6.65
N ASN A 90 -1.45 -26.37 -6.18
CA ASN A 90 -1.24 -26.61 -4.74
C ASN A 90 -0.47 -25.49 -4.03
N LEU A 91 0.37 -24.72 -4.75
CA LEU A 91 1.05 -23.54 -4.20
C LEU A 91 0.16 -22.30 -4.13
N LEU A 92 -0.99 -22.31 -4.84
CA LEU A 92 -1.94 -21.20 -4.92
C LEU A 92 -3.17 -21.38 -4.03
N MET A 93 -3.35 -22.56 -3.45
CA MET A 93 -4.37 -22.91 -2.44
C MET A 93 -3.81 -22.72 -1.04
#